data_AF-A0A1Y2FEJ5-F1
#
_entry.id   AF-A0A1Y2FEJ5-F1
#
_cell.length_a   1.000
_cell.length_b   1.000
_cell.length_c   1.000
_cell.angle_alpha   90.00
_cell.angle_beta   90.00
_cell.angle_gamma   90.00
#
_symmetry.space_group_name_H-M   'P 1'
#
loop_
_entity.id
_entity.type
_entity.pdbx_description
1 polymer ?
#
loop_
_entity_poly.entity_id
_entity_poly.type
_entity_poly.pdbx_seq_one_letter_code
_entity_poly.pdbx_strand_id
1 'polypeptide(L)'
;MAANLLFKVLSLRFSSSVDSTSMNAPPELHFGRVGIARLSQIKQAINRAELEPVAAHWGNHPLVLYIPPLTFPLKPEGRPRTSAEVEKLRNEYFGAIQQRTEFARLFIGPNPFFEQFTVTVNGIGLGYRPQDAQLCNSIVTQGERQALDLQQNWENVFRSFVQRGALSAGSLNRLPFIKLMLEPSMAALLYRYVEYAVLRMAKSCWSNPSASSPVVWLGYKDWDEITFYDQARVVVAAKEYEEYIHNVAHAQRSGLGASSVEVPWHLQHANFASFGHQHVPSLSSRQARRNGVLQSELARRWE
;
A
#
# COMPACT_ATOMS: atom_id res chain seq x y z
N MET A 1 -14.22 19.84 29.53
CA MET A 1 -12.83 19.35 29.69
C MET A 1 -12.60 17.86 29.33
N ALA A 2 -13.64 17.04 29.10
CA ALA A 2 -13.46 15.61 28.77
C ALA A 2 -13.11 15.30 27.29
N ALA A 3 -13.22 16.27 26.38
CA ALA A 3 -12.95 16.08 24.94
C ALA A 3 -11.44 15.99 24.59
N ASN A 4 -10.54 16.49 25.44
CA ASN A 4 -9.09 16.49 25.17
C ASN A 4 -8.39 15.16 25.48
N LEU A 5 -9.02 14.25 26.23
CA LEU A 5 -8.43 12.94 26.57
C LEU A 5 -8.67 11.88 25.49
N LEU A 6 -9.78 11.97 24.75
CA LEU A 6 -10.10 11.04 23.66
C LEU A 6 -9.24 11.26 22.40
N PHE A 7 -8.85 12.51 22.14
CA PHE A 7 -7.89 12.84 21.07
C PHE A 7 -6.52 12.19 21.32
N LYS A 8 -6.09 12.09 22.60
CA LYS A 8 -4.86 11.39 22.98
C LYS A 8 -4.94 9.88 22.74
N VAL A 9 -6.09 9.24 22.97
CA VAL A 9 -6.23 7.77 22.84
C VAL A 9 -6.35 7.34 21.37
N LEU A 10 -7.00 8.12 20.50
CA LEU A 10 -6.99 7.85 19.05
C LEU A 10 -5.65 8.24 18.40
N SER A 11 -5.00 9.31 18.90
CA SER A 11 -3.61 9.61 18.54
C SER A 11 -2.65 8.51 18.99
N LEU A 12 -2.93 7.77 20.07
CA LEU A 12 -2.07 6.70 20.58
C LEU A 12 -2.16 5.38 19.79
N ARG A 13 -3.23 5.14 19.01
CA ARG A 13 -3.28 3.97 18.09
C ARG A 13 -2.56 4.20 16.77
N PHE A 14 -2.27 5.44 16.41
CA PHE A 14 -1.39 5.81 15.28
C PHE A 14 -0.09 6.47 15.72
N SER A 15 0.12 6.60 17.04
CA SER A 15 1.43 6.82 17.64
C SER A 15 2.12 5.47 17.77
N SER A 16 2.24 4.74 16.66
CA SER A 16 3.51 4.04 16.48
C SER A 16 4.56 5.12 16.65
N SER A 17 5.56 4.86 17.48
CA SER A 17 6.79 5.64 17.43
C SER A 17 7.23 5.59 15.98
N VAL A 18 6.87 6.61 15.19
CA VAL A 18 7.47 6.84 13.88
C VAL A 18 8.86 7.34 14.24
N ASP A 19 9.69 6.38 14.65
CA ASP A 19 11.11 6.51 14.67
C ASP A 19 11.43 7.02 13.27
N SER A 20 11.81 8.30 13.20
CA SER A 20 12.17 8.95 11.94
C SER A 20 13.31 8.23 11.18
N THR A 21 13.93 7.24 11.84
CA THR A 21 14.83 6.22 11.29
C THR A 21 14.15 5.15 10.41
N SER A 22 12.83 4.96 10.46
CA SER A 22 12.12 3.90 9.72
C SER A 22 11.73 4.26 8.28
N MET A 23 12.02 5.46 7.79
CA MET A 23 11.71 5.84 6.40
C MET A 23 12.85 5.60 5.40
N ASN A 24 14.02 5.13 5.87
CA ASN A 24 15.04 4.64 4.95
C ASN A 24 14.67 3.23 4.52
N ALA A 25 14.07 3.11 3.34
CA ALA A 25 13.91 1.80 2.73
C ALA A 25 15.30 1.16 2.56
N PRO A 26 15.46 -0.15 2.81
CA PRO A 26 16.65 -0.86 2.40
C PRO A 26 16.91 -0.61 0.91
N PRO A 27 18.17 -0.44 0.45
CA PRO A 27 18.48 -0.20 -0.96
C PRO A 27 17.86 -1.22 -1.92
N GLU A 28 17.57 -2.43 -1.42
CA GLU A 28 16.95 -3.53 -2.15
C GLU A 28 15.48 -3.27 -2.51
N LEU A 29 14.79 -2.45 -1.72
CA LEU A 29 13.38 -2.09 -1.89
C LEU A 29 13.20 -0.80 -2.70
N HIS A 30 14.27 -0.07 -2.99
CA HIS A 30 14.18 1.14 -3.81
C HIS A 30 13.65 0.81 -5.21
N PHE A 31 12.72 1.65 -5.69
CA PHE A 31 12.17 1.56 -7.04
C PHE A 31 12.65 2.71 -7.90
N GLY A 32 13.72 2.43 -8.66
CA GLY A 32 14.33 3.35 -9.61
C GLY A 32 14.57 2.70 -10.97
N ARG A 33 15.68 3.09 -11.61
CA ARG A 33 16.14 2.50 -12.88
C ARG A 33 16.27 0.97 -12.80
N VAL A 34 16.79 0.47 -11.68
CA VAL A 34 16.95 -0.98 -11.44
C VAL A 34 15.60 -1.67 -11.33
N GLY A 35 14.63 -1.05 -10.65
CA GLY A 35 13.26 -1.57 -10.52
C GLY A 35 12.57 -1.73 -11.88
N ILE A 36 12.69 -0.71 -12.75
CA ILE A 36 12.14 -0.76 -14.12
C ILE A 36 12.79 -1.86 -14.97
N ALA A 37 14.10 -2.06 -14.85
CA ALA A 37 14.79 -3.15 -15.53
C ALA A 37 14.32 -4.52 -15.04
N ARG A 38 14.18 -4.71 -13.72
CA ARG A 38 13.65 -5.94 -13.10
C ARG A 38 12.21 -6.22 -13.54
N LEU A 39 11.35 -5.20 -13.58
CA LEU A 39 10.00 -5.33 -14.10
C LEU A 39 10.00 -5.85 -15.54
N SER A 40 10.85 -5.29 -16.39
CA SER A 40 10.96 -5.72 -17.79
C SER A 40 11.38 -7.21 -17.88
N GLN A 41 12.31 -7.65 -17.04
CA GLN A 41 12.72 -9.05 -16.96
C GLN A 41 11.58 -9.97 -16.47
N ILE A 42 10.85 -9.56 -15.42
CA ILE A 42 9.71 -10.33 -14.90
C ILE A 42 8.65 -10.49 -15.98
N LYS A 43 8.33 -9.43 -16.72
CA LYS A 43 7.34 -9.46 -17.81
C LYS A 43 7.73 -10.41 -18.94
N GLN A 44 9.03 -10.55 -19.22
CA GLN A 44 9.53 -11.49 -20.22
C GLN A 44 9.50 -12.94 -19.71
N ALA A 45 9.71 -13.14 -18.42
CA ALA A 45 9.83 -14.46 -17.81
C ALA A 45 8.50 -15.07 -17.36
N ILE A 46 7.52 -14.24 -17.00
CA ILE A 46 6.26 -14.70 -16.38
C ILE A 46 5.32 -15.27 -17.44
N ASN A 47 4.85 -16.50 -17.23
CA ASN A 47 3.79 -17.07 -18.05
C ASN A 47 2.46 -16.47 -17.59
N ARG A 48 1.61 -16.02 -18.53
CA ARG A 48 0.27 -15.49 -18.22
C ARG A 48 -0.56 -16.45 -17.35
N ALA A 49 -0.41 -17.76 -17.54
CA ALA A 49 -1.08 -18.78 -16.73
C ALA A 49 -0.71 -18.71 -15.23
N GLU A 50 0.44 -18.14 -14.85
CA GLU A 50 0.82 -17.94 -13.46
C GLU A 50 0.01 -16.84 -12.77
N LEU A 51 -0.62 -15.94 -13.55
CA LEU A 51 -1.45 -14.86 -13.02
C LEU A 51 -2.91 -15.29 -12.79
N GLU A 52 -3.36 -16.31 -13.51
CA GLU A 52 -4.77 -16.75 -13.53
C GLU A 52 -5.32 -17.15 -12.16
N PRO A 53 -4.59 -17.85 -11.26
CA PRO A 53 -5.15 -18.20 -9.95
C PRO A 53 -5.49 -16.98 -9.09
N VAL A 54 -4.64 -15.96 -9.09
CA VAL A 54 -4.89 -14.70 -8.36
C VAL A 54 -5.99 -13.90 -9.05
N ALA A 55 -5.98 -13.86 -10.39
CA ALA A 55 -7.03 -13.23 -11.17
C ALA A 55 -8.41 -13.84 -10.89
N ALA A 56 -8.51 -15.17 -10.90
CA ALA A 56 -9.74 -15.91 -10.65
C ALA A 56 -10.22 -15.72 -9.21
N HIS A 57 -9.31 -15.69 -8.24
CA HIS A 57 -9.66 -15.50 -6.83
C HIS A 57 -10.31 -14.14 -6.58
N TRP A 58 -9.78 -13.07 -7.16
CA TRP A 58 -10.29 -11.71 -6.95
C TRP A 58 -11.23 -11.20 -8.04
N GLY A 59 -11.47 -11.98 -9.11
CA GLY A 59 -12.13 -11.50 -10.34
C GLY A 59 -13.50 -10.85 -10.12
N ASN A 60 -14.25 -11.33 -9.13
CA ASN A 60 -15.61 -10.87 -8.80
C ASN A 60 -15.67 -9.87 -7.63
N HIS A 61 -14.54 -9.46 -7.09
CA HIS A 61 -14.48 -8.56 -5.94
C HIS A 61 -14.27 -7.11 -6.41
N PRO A 62 -15.14 -6.16 -6.03
CA PRO A 62 -14.89 -4.76 -6.31
C PRO A 62 -13.89 -4.17 -5.30
N LEU A 63 -13.00 -3.29 -5.76
CA LEU A 63 -11.99 -2.65 -4.90
C LEU A 63 -12.60 -1.90 -3.70
N VAL A 64 -13.82 -1.36 -3.87
CA VAL A 64 -14.56 -0.59 -2.86
C VAL A 64 -14.77 -1.35 -1.53
N LEU A 65 -14.73 -2.69 -1.55
CA LEU A 65 -14.82 -3.51 -0.34
C LEU A 65 -13.57 -3.42 0.54
N TYR A 66 -12.43 -3.11 -0.05
CA TYR A 66 -11.12 -3.08 0.61
C TYR A 66 -10.58 -1.66 0.77
N ILE A 67 -10.94 -0.77 -0.15
CA ILE A 67 -10.67 0.67 -0.12
C ILE A 67 -12.03 1.37 -0.10
N PRO A 68 -12.62 1.62 1.09
CA PRO A 68 -13.83 2.42 1.15
C PRO A 68 -13.53 3.83 0.62
N PRO A 69 -14.44 4.38 -0.21
CA PRO A 69 -14.27 5.72 -0.77
C PRO A 69 -14.46 6.77 0.33
N LEU A 70 -13.87 7.95 0.13
CA LEU A 70 -14.06 9.04 1.07
C LEU A 70 -15.52 9.49 1.09
N THR A 71 -16.09 9.58 2.29
CA THR A 71 -17.43 10.08 2.56
C THR A 71 -17.50 11.54 2.12
N PHE A 72 -18.45 11.86 1.24
CA PHE A 72 -18.69 13.24 0.82
C PHE A 72 -19.07 14.11 2.03
N PRO A 73 -18.52 15.33 2.21
CA PRO A 73 -18.76 16.14 3.41
C PRO A 73 -20.23 16.51 3.62
N LEU A 74 -20.99 16.71 2.55
CA LEU A 74 -22.40 17.06 2.62
C LEU A 74 -23.27 15.81 2.50
N LYS A 75 -24.42 15.79 3.16
CA LYS A 75 -25.41 14.73 2.93
C LYS A 75 -26.13 14.98 1.59
N PRO A 76 -26.43 13.94 0.80
CA PRO A 76 -27.18 14.10 -0.44
C PRO A 76 -28.58 14.72 -0.20
N GLU A 77 -29.16 14.49 0.98
CA GLU A 77 -30.49 14.99 1.37
C GLU A 77 -30.49 16.44 1.90
N GLY A 78 -29.34 17.12 1.95
CA GLY A 78 -29.22 18.47 2.54
C GLY A 78 -29.42 18.54 4.06
N ARG A 79 -29.61 17.39 4.73
CA ARG A 79 -29.75 17.32 6.18
C ARG A 79 -28.41 17.59 6.90
N PRO A 80 -28.42 18.24 8.07
CA PRO A 80 -27.21 18.39 8.87
C PRO A 80 -26.68 17.02 9.34
N ARG A 81 -25.36 16.91 9.47
CA ARG A 81 -24.70 15.77 10.10
C ARG A 81 -24.84 15.87 11.62
N THR A 82 -25.09 14.73 12.26
CA THR A 82 -25.00 14.59 13.71
C THR A 82 -23.55 14.71 14.18
N SER A 83 -23.33 15.02 15.46
CA SER A 83 -21.98 15.14 16.02
C SER A 83 -21.14 13.86 15.86
N ALA A 84 -21.77 12.68 15.98
CA ALA A 84 -21.09 11.40 15.78
C ALA A 84 -20.67 11.17 14.31
N GLU A 85 -21.51 11.56 13.35
CA GLU A 85 -21.15 11.49 11.93
C GLU A 85 -20.04 12.47 11.57
N VAL A 86 -20.03 13.66 12.18
CA VAL A 86 -18.96 14.65 12.00
C VAL A 86 -17.63 14.10 12.56
N GLU A 87 -17.65 13.46 13.73
CA GLU A 87 -16.46 12.86 14.31
C GLU A 87 -15.94 11.67 13.48
N LYS A 88 -16.84 10.84 12.93
CA LYS A 88 -16.46 9.78 11.99
C LYS A 88 -15.78 10.36 10.74
N LEU A 89 -16.38 11.40 10.15
CA LEU A 89 -15.84 12.11 8.99
C LEU A 89 -14.46 12.72 9.30
N ARG A 90 -14.30 13.28 10.51
CA ARG A 90 -13.03 13.80 11.01
C ARG A 90 -11.93 12.76 11.00
N ASN A 91 -12.19 11.61 11.61
CA ASN A 91 -11.20 10.54 11.70
C ASN A 91 -10.84 10.00 10.30
N GLU A 92 -11.84 9.85 9.43
CA GLU A 92 -11.64 9.42 8.05
C GLU A 92 -10.73 10.37 7.26
N TYR A 93 -11.00 11.68 7.33
CA TYR A 93 -10.25 12.70 6.60
C TYR A 93 -8.84 12.90 7.17
N PHE A 94 -8.71 12.80 8.49
CA PHE A 94 -7.40 12.82 9.13
C PHE A 94 -6.54 11.64 8.65
N GLY A 95 -7.12 10.43 8.62
CA GLY A 95 -6.45 9.26 8.03
C GLY A 95 -6.08 9.48 6.55
N ALA A 96 -6.94 10.13 5.77
CA ALA A 96 -6.66 10.43 4.37
C ALA A 96 -5.51 11.43 4.17
N ILE A 97 -5.44 12.45 5.01
CA ILE A 97 -4.32 13.39 5.04
C ILE A 97 -3.02 12.64 5.37
N GLN A 98 -3.05 11.74 6.35
CA GLN A 98 -1.88 10.95 6.73
C GLN A 98 -1.41 10.05 5.59
N GLN A 99 -2.30 9.28 4.96
CA GLN A 99 -1.97 8.39 3.84
C GLN A 99 -1.39 9.17 2.64
N ARG A 100 -1.96 10.32 2.31
CA ARG A 100 -1.41 11.20 1.25
C ARG A 100 -0.02 11.73 1.61
N THR A 101 0.19 12.08 2.88
CA THR A 101 1.48 12.56 3.37
C THR A 101 2.53 11.46 3.34
N GLU A 102 2.16 10.24 3.73
CA GLU A 102 3.00 9.06 3.65
C GLU A 102 3.38 8.72 2.20
N PHE A 103 2.40 8.74 1.29
CA PHE A 103 2.66 8.60 -0.14
C PHE A 103 3.69 9.62 -0.65
N ALA A 104 3.54 10.90 -0.29
CA ALA A 104 4.50 11.94 -0.70
C ALA A 104 5.91 11.71 -0.13
N ARG A 105 6.00 11.13 1.07
CA ARG A 105 7.27 10.79 1.73
C ARG A 105 8.06 9.70 1.01
N LEU A 106 7.41 8.88 0.17
CA LEU A 106 8.11 7.87 -0.65
C LEU A 106 9.11 8.48 -1.64
N PHE A 107 9.00 9.77 -1.93
CA PHE A 107 9.80 10.47 -2.93
C PHE A 107 10.87 11.38 -2.32
N ILE A 108 10.83 11.65 -1.02
CA ILE A 108 11.70 12.62 -0.36
C ILE A 108 12.51 11.97 0.75
N GLY A 109 13.56 12.66 1.21
CA GLY A 109 14.49 12.16 2.22
C GLY A 109 15.84 11.75 1.64
N PRO A 110 16.78 11.31 2.49
CA PRO A 110 18.13 10.93 2.06
C PRO A 110 18.17 9.64 1.25
N ASN A 111 17.25 8.70 1.52
CA ASN A 111 17.09 7.44 0.81
C ASN A 111 15.61 7.27 0.43
N PRO A 112 15.13 8.01 -0.59
CA PRO A 112 13.73 7.91 -0.99
C PRO A 112 13.46 6.53 -1.58
N PHE A 113 12.26 6.02 -1.33
CA PHE A 113 11.80 4.75 -1.90
C PHE A 113 11.80 4.82 -3.44
N PHE A 114 11.30 5.92 -4.01
CA PHE A 114 11.41 6.19 -5.44
C PHE A 114 12.68 6.98 -5.74
N GLU A 115 13.64 6.35 -6.41
CA GLU A 115 14.90 6.99 -6.75
C GLU A 115 14.69 8.08 -7.81
N GLN A 116 15.47 9.15 -7.73
CA GLN A 116 15.50 10.16 -8.78
C GLN A 116 16.15 9.58 -10.03
N PHE A 117 15.38 9.48 -11.10
CA PHE A 117 15.90 9.10 -12.41
C PHE A 117 15.03 9.68 -13.50
N THR A 118 15.63 9.86 -14.68
CA THR A 118 14.89 10.18 -15.90
C THR A 118 15.35 9.24 -17.00
N VAL A 119 14.41 8.48 -17.56
CA VAL A 119 14.64 7.60 -18.72
C VAL A 119 13.51 7.83 -19.71
N THR A 120 13.82 7.99 -20.99
CA THR A 120 12.80 8.03 -22.02
C THR A 120 12.54 6.62 -22.56
N VAL A 121 11.30 6.14 -22.48
CA VAL A 121 10.86 4.86 -23.05
C VAL A 121 9.76 5.14 -24.06
N ASN A 122 9.99 4.80 -25.33
CA ASN A 122 9.05 5.05 -26.43
C ASN A 122 8.60 6.51 -26.54
N GLY A 123 9.51 7.46 -26.29
CA GLY A 123 9.21 8.90 -26.30
C GLY A 123 8.50 9.44 -25.05
N ILE A 124 8.12 8.57 -24.10
CA ILE A 124 7.55 8.97 -22.82
C ILE A 124 8.67 9.07 -21.80
N GLY A 125 8.84 10.25 -21.19
CA GLY A 125 9.71 10.41 -20.03
C GLY A 125 9.17 9.59 -18.86
N LEU A 126 9.91 8.60 -18.41
CA LEU A 126 9.67 7.85 -17.18
C LEU A 126 10.61 8.37 -16.09
N GLY A 127 10.06 8.47 -14.90
CA GLY A 127 10.83 8.69 -13.68
C GLY A 127 10.44 9.96 -12.95
N TYR A 128 11.20 10.17 -11.89
CA TYR A 128 10.97 11.18 -10.87
C TYR A 128 12.01 12.29 -11.02
N ARG A 129 11.54 13.50 -11.34
CA ARG A 129 12.39 14.68 -11.59
C ARG A 129 12.63 15.44 -10.28
N PRO A 130 13.71 16.24 -10.19
CA PRO A 130 13.98 17.07 -9.01
C PRO A 130 12.83 18.03 -8.63
N GLN A 131 12.06 18.52 -9.61
CA GLN A 131 10.91 19.40 -9.38
C GLN A 131 9.76 18.68 -8.69
N ASP A 132 9.60 17.38 -8.93
CA ASP A 132 8.57 16.56 -8.31
C ASP A 132 8.87 16.41 -6.79
N ALA A 133 10.13 16.49 -6.37
CA ALA A 133 10.52 16.52 -4.95
C ALA A 133 10.02 17.76 -4.20
N GLN A 134 10.08 18.92 -4.87
CA GLN A 134 9.53 20.15 -4.32
C GLN A 134 8.01 20.06 -4.18
N LEU A 135 7.37 19.38 -5.14
CA LEU A 135 5.93 19.12 -5.10
C LEU A 135 5.57 18.18 -3.94
N CYS A 136 6.33 17.10 -3.72
CA CYS A 136 6.14 16.21 -2.57
C CYS A 136 6.32 16.93 -1.23
N ASN A 137 7.34 17.78 -1.08
CA ASN A 137 7.47 18.63 0.12
C ASN A 137 6.25 19.53 0.31
N SER A 138 5.74 20.13 -0.78
CA SER A 138 4.53 20.95 -0.73
C SER A 138 3.28 20.16 -0.32
N ILE A 139 3.16 18.89 -0.72
CA ILE A 139 2.08 17.99 -0.30
C ILE A 139 2.16 17.70 1.20
N VAL A 140 3.36 17.42 1.72
CA VAL A 140 3.59 17.19 3.15
C VAL A 140 3.21 18.42 3.97
N THR A 141 3.74 19.59 3.62
CA THR A 141 3.41 20.86 4.30
C THR A 141 1.93 21.22 4.17
N GLN A 142 1.28 20.89 3.05
CA GLN A 142 -0.17 21.07 2.91
C GLN A 142 -0.94 20.09 3.82
N GLY A 143 -0.50 18.84 3.94
CA GLY A 143 -1.11 17.84 4.83
C GLY A 143 -1.04 18.25 6.29
N GLU A 144 0.12 18.69 6.75
CA GLU A 144 0.31 19.16 8.14
C GLU A 144 -0.62 20.34 8.46
N ARG A 145 -0.74 21.31 7.54
CA ARG A 145 -1.68 22.44 7.71
C ARG A 145 -3.14 21.99 7.69
N GLN A 146 -3.53 21.15 6.74
CA GLN A 146 -4.91 20.64 6.66
C GLN A 146 -5.30 19.80 7.87
N ALA A 147 -4.35 19.07 8.49
CA ALA A 147 -4.59 18.30 9.70
C ALA A 147 -4.95 19.21 10.89
N LEU A 148 -4.34 20.40 10.97
CA LEU A 148 -4.65 21.41 12.00
C LEU A 148 -5.99 22.12 11.73
N ASP A 149 -6.27 22.42 10.46
CA ASP A 149 -7.44 23.23 10.05
C ASP A 149 -8.69 22.40 9.71
N LEU A 150 -8.63 21.07 9.93
CA LEU A 150 -9.62 20.12 9.44
C LEU A 150 -11.06 20.49 9.86
N GLN A 151 -11.24 21.09 11.03
CA GLN A 151 -12.55 21.48 11.56
C GLN A 151 -13.27 22.56 10.75
N GLN A 152 -12.54 23.43 10.06
CA GLN A 152 -13.09 24.64 9.43
C GLN A 152 -13.22 24.50 7.91
N ASN A 153 -12.71 23.41 7.30
CA ASN A 153 -12.48 23.40 5.85
C ASN A 153 -12.69 22.05 5.14
N TRP A 154 -13.66 21.25 5.59
CA TRP A 154 -13.94 19.91 5.09
C TRP A 154 -14.09 19.80 3.57
N GLU A 155 -14.84 20.72 2.95
CA GLU A 155 -15.10 20.69 1.51
C GLU A 155 -13.85 20.90 0.67
N ASN A 156 -13.00 21.87 1.05
CA ASN A 156 -11.76 22.11 0.32
C ASN A 156 -10.78 20.95 0.53
N VAL A 157 -10.77 20.34 1.72
CA VAL A 157 -10.00 19.13 1.99
C VAL A 157 -10.49 17.98 1.09
N PHE A 158 -11.80 17.70 1.01
CA PHE A 158 -12.35 16.69 0.12
C PHE A 158 -11.98 16.91 -1.35
N ARG A 159 -12.13 18.15 -1.85
CA ARG A 159 -11.77 18.51 -3.23
C ARG A 159 -10.29 18.30 -3.51
N SER A 160 -9.41 18.35 -2.50
CA SER A 160 -7.99 18.06 -2.67
C SER A 160 -7.66 16.58 -2.81
N PHE A 161 -8.63 15.69 -2.59
CA PHE A 161 -8.48 14.24 -2.72
C PHE A 161 -9.24 13.65 -3.92
N VAL A 162 -10.52 14.02 -4.10
CA VAL A 162 -11.47 13.26 -4.93
C VAL A 162 -11.68 13.88 -6.31
N GLN A 163 -10.61 14.24 -7.00
CA GLN A 163 -10.72 14.79 -8.36
C GLN A 163 -10.42 13.74 -9.43
N ARG A 164 -11.30 13.70 -10.44
CA ARG A 164 -11.08 13.05 -11.74
C ARG A 164 -11.26 14.09 -12.83
N GLY A 165 -10.29 14.21 -13.73
CA GLY A 165 -10.43 14.99 -14.96
C GLY A 165 -9.69 16.33 -14.99
N ALA A 166 -9.95 17.07 -16.07
CA ALA A 166 -9.22 18.29 -16.42
C ALA A 166 -9.55 19.44 -15.46
N LEU A 167 -8.53 19.96 -14.79
CA LEU A 167 -8.62 21.11 -13.92
C LEU A 167 -8.05 22.34 -14.64
N SER A 168 -8.58 23.50 -14.32
CA SER A 168 -7.98 24.74 -14.80
C SER A 168 -6.54 24.87 -14.27
N ALA A 169 -5.62 25.39 -15.09
CA ALA A 169 -4.22 25.54 -14.71
C ALA A 169 -4.04 26.35 -13.40
N GLY A 170 -4.91 27.34 -13.15
CA GLY A 170 -4.90 28.13 -11.92
C GLY A 170 -5.27 27.33 -10.66
N SER A 171 -6.15 26.33 -10.78
CA SER A 171 -6.55 25.49 -9.65
C SER A 171 -5.45 24.49 -9.24
N LEU A 172 -4.67 23.99 -10.20
CA LEU A 172 -3.62 22.99 -9.96
C LEU A 172 -2.52 23.48 -9.02
N ASN A 173 -2.20 24.78 -9.04
CA ASN A 173 -1.18 25.35 -8.15
C ASN A 173 -1.59 25.29 -6.67
N ARG A 174 -2.88 25.14 -6.36
CA ARG A 174 -3.40 24.98 -4.99
C ARG A 174 -3.55 23.52 -4.57
N LEU A 175 -3.36 22.58 -5.52
CA LEU A 175 -3.62 21.16 -5.36
C LEU A 175 -2.36 20.37 -5.73
N PRO A 176 -1.27 20.50 -4.95
CA PRO A 176 0.03 19.91 -5.30
C PRO A 176 -0.03 18.39 -5.46
N PHE A 177 -0.88 17.70 -4.69
CA PHE A 177 -1.09 16.25 -4.83
C PHE A 177 -1.71 15.88 -6.18
N ILE A 178 -2.78 16.57 -6.58
CA ILE A 178 -3.43 16.32 -7.87
C ILE A 178 -2.49 16.67 -9.02
N LYS A 179 -1.73 17.77 -8.90
CA LYS A 179 -0.69 18.14 -9.87
C LYS A 179 0.37 17.04 -10.04
N LEU A 180 0.80 16.42 -8.93
CA LEU A 180 1.77 15.32 -8.97
C LEU A 180 1.19 14.09 -9.67
N MET A 181 -0.04 13.72 -9.32
CA MET A 181 -0.72 12.53 -9.87
C MET A 181 -1.11 12.68 -11.35
N LEU A 182 -1.32 13.92 -11.82
CA LEU A 182 -1.57 14.23 -13.22
C LEU A 182 -0.32 14.24 -14.09
N GLU A 183 0.88 14.32 -13.50
CA GLU A 183 2.12 14.35 -14.27
C GLU A 183 2.32 13.00 -14.99
N PRO A 184 2.38 12.96 -16.33
CA PRO A 184 2.41 11.69 -17.08
C PRO A 184 3.59 10.78 -16.70
N SER A 185 4.77 11.37 -16.43
CA SER A 185 5.95 10.59 -16.02
C SER A 185 5.76 9.95 -14.65
N MET A 186 5.10 10.65 -13.73
CA MET A 186 4.79 10.16 -12.39
C MET A 186 3.71 9.08 -12.44
N ALA A 187 2.60 9.34 -13.13
CA ALA A 187 1.52 8.37 -13.31
C ALA A 187 2.05 7.04 -13.90
N ALA A 188 2.91 7.14 -14.93
CA ALA A 188 3.54 5.97 -15.52
C ALA A 188 4.50 5.26 -14.55
N LEU A 189 5.30 6.00 -13.78
CA LEU A 189 6.19 5.42 -12.75
C LEU A 189 5.41 4.63 -11.69
N LEU A 190 4.35 5.23 -11.16
CA LEU A 190 3.49 4.63 -10.13
C LEU A 190 2.80 3.37 -10.66
N TYR A 191 2.24 3.42 -11.86
CA TYR A 191 1.62 2.26 -12.50
C TYR A 191 2.63 1.12 -12.67
N ARG A 192 3.85 1.42 -13.16
CA ARG A 192 4.92 0.43 -13.33
C ARG A 192 5.35 -0.18 -12.01
N TYR A 193 5.39 0.62 -10.94
CA TYR A 193 5.68 0.11 -9.61
C TYR A 193 4.61 -0.87 -9.12
N VAL A 194 3.34 -0.51 -9.26
CA VAL A 194 2.22 -1.38 -8.87
C VAL A 194 2.18 -2.64 -9.74
N GLU A 195 2.43 -2.54 -11.05
CA GLU A 195 2.59 -3.67 -11.96
C GLU A 195 3.70 -4.62 -11.47
N TYR A 196 4.85 -4.06 -11.08
CA TYR A 196 5.97 -4.82 -10.52
C TYR A 196 5.58 -5.59 -9.25
N ALA A 197 4.94 -4.92 -8.30
CA ALA A 197 4.47 -5.54 -7.06
C ALA A 197 3.44 -6.65 -7.35
N VAL A 198 2.49 -6.43 -8.26
CA VAL A 198 1.48 -7.41 -8.66
C VAL A 198 2.10 -8.65 -9.28
N LEU A 199 3.02 -8.51 -10.23
CA LEU A 199 3.62 -9.68 -10.88
C LEU A 199 4.43 -10.53 -9.89
N ARG A 200 5.15 -9.89 -8.97
CA ARG A 200 5.87 -10.59 -7.89
C ARG A 200 4.92 -11.28 -6.92
N MET A 201 3.86 -10.60 -6.52
CA MET A 201 2.83 -11.12 -5.63
C MET A 201 2.13 -12.33 -6.26
N ALA A 202 1.68 -12.21 -7.50
CA ALA A 202 0.98 -13.28 -8.20
C ALA A 202 1.84 -14.54 -8.33
N LYS A 203 3.12 -14.37 -8.70
CA LYS A 203 4.09 -15.46 -8.74
C LYS A 203 4.29 -16.12 -7.38
N SER A 204 4.36 -15.33 -6.30
CA SER A 204 4.59 -15.85 -4.93
C SER A 204 3.34 -16.50 -4.33
N CYS A 205 2.15 -16.04 -4.72
CA CYS A 205 0.86 -16.52 -4.24
C CYS A 205 0.18 -17.50 -5.21
N TRP A 206 0.90 -18.01 -6.21
CA TRP A 206 0.34 -18.90 -7.23
C TRP A 206 -0.35 -20.14 -6.63
N SER A 207 0.25 -20.76 -5.61
CA SER A 207 -0.30 -21.92 -4.91
C SER A 207 -1.35 -21.57 -3.84
N ASN A 208 -1.38 -20.32 -3.37
CA ASN A 208 -2.33 -19.83 -2.39
C ASN A 208 -2.80 -18.41 -2.75
N PRO A 209 -3.75 -18.28 -3.69
CA PRO A 209 -4.23 -16.97 -4.12
C PRO A 209 -4.81 -16.12 -2.99
N SER A 210 -5.38 -16.74 -1.96
CA SER A 210 -5.97 -16.04 -0.80
C SER A 210 -4.96 -15.31 0.08
N ALA A 211 -3.67 -15.51 -0.17
CA ALA A 211 -2.57 -14.78 0.45
C ALA A 211 -2.13 -13.52 -0.30
N SER A 212 -2.66 -13.28 -1.49
CA SER A 212 -2.33 -12.06 -2.22
C SER A 212 -3.11 -10.88 -1.63
N SER A 213 -2.59 -9.65 -1.79
CA SER A 213 -3.31 -8.46 -1.37
C SER A 213 -4.44 -8.15 -2.35
N PRO A 214 -5.71 -8.11 -1.90
CA PRO A 214 -6.81 -7.68 -2.76
C PRO A 214 -6.65 -6.21 -3.19
N VAL A 215 -6.12 -5.35 -2.32
CA VAL A 215 -5.91 -3.92 -2.63
C VAL A 215 -4.93 -3.73 -3.77
N VAL A 216 -3.78 -4.41 -3.72
CA VAL A 216 -2.74 -4.28 -4.75
C VAL A 216 -3.21 -4.88 -6.08
N TRP A 217 -3.87 -6.05 -6.04
CA TRP A 217 -4.36 -6.71 -7.24
C TRP A 217 -5.50 -5.93 -7.92
N LEU A 218 -6.57 -5.60 -7.17
CA LEU A 218 -7.73 -4.90 -7.70
C LEU A 218 -7.36 -3.46 -8.08
N GLY A 219 -6.49 -2.80 -7.31
CA GLY A 219 -5.99 -1.47 -7.63
C GLY A 219 -5.20 -1.40 -8.94
N TYR A 220 -4.43 -2.44 -9.25
CA TYR A 220 -3.77 -2.58 -10.55
C TYR A 220 -4.76 -2.82 -11.69
N LYS A 221 -5.72 -3.72 -11.49
CA LYS A 221 -6.75 -4.06 -12.48
C LYS A 221 -7.61 -2.83 -12.83
N ASP A 222 -8.04 -2.10 -11.82
CA ASP A 222 -8.99 -0.99 -11.94
C ASP A 222 -8.25 0.38 -11.97
N TRP A 223 -6.94 0.41 -12.29
CA TRP A 223 -6.06 1.58 -12.10
C TRP A 223 -6.59 2.87 -12.73
N ASP A 224 -7.11 2.78 -13.96
CA ASP A 224 -7.65 3.94 -14.69
C ASP A 224 -9.07 4.31 -14.22
N GLU A 225 -9.74 3.41 -13.50
CA GLU A 225 -11.10 3.56 -13.00
C GLU A 225 -11.17 4.05 -11.55
N ILE A 226 -10.04 4.22 -10.86
CA ILE A 226 -9.97 4.65 -9.46
C ILE A 226 -9.57 6.12 -9.32
N THR A 227 -9.77 6.73 -8.14
CA THR A 227 -9.39 8.14 -7.93
C THR A 227 -7.88 8.27 -7.70
N PHE A 228 -7.32 9.48 -7.86
CA PHE A 228 -5.90 9.72 -7.54
C PHE A 228 -5.56 9.40 -6.08
N TYR A 229 -6.50 9.64 -5.16
CA TYR A 229 -6.32 9.27 -3.77
C TYR A 229 -6.26 7.73 -3.59
N ASP A 230 -7.14 6.99 -4.27
CA ASP A 230 -7.11 5.53 -4.22
C ASP A 230 -5.85 4.97 -4.89
N GLN A 231 -5.37 5.56 -6.00
CA GLN A 231 -4.08 5.20 -6.61
C GLN A 231 -2.92 5.35 -5.62
N ALA A 232 -2.87 6.46 -4.87
CA ALA A 232 -1.87 6.65 -3.83
C ALA A 232 -1.96 5.58 -2.72
N ARG A 233 -3.18 5.20 -2.29
CA ARG A 233 -3.39 4.11 -1.32
C ARG A 233 -2.92 2.76 -1.86
N VAL A 234 -3.15 2.48 -3.14
CA VAL A 234 -2.68 1.26 -3.80
C VAL A 234 -1.15 1.23 -3.85
N VAL A 235 -0.49 2.37 -4.12
CA VAL A 235 0.97 2.48 -4.11
C VAL A 235 1.54 2.24 -2.71
N VAL A 236 0.95 2.84 -1.67
CA VAL A 236 1.37 2.62 -0.28
C VAL A 236 1.20 1.15 0.10
N ALA A 237 0.04 0.54 -0.21
CA ALA A 237 -0.20 -0.88 0.04
C ALA A 237 0.76 -1.79 -0.73
N ALA A 238 1.17 -1.42 -1.95
CA ALA A 238 2.17 -2.17 -2.71
C ALA A 238 3.55 -2.12 -2.03
N LYS A 239 3.95 -0.97 -1.49
CA LYS A 239 5.18 -0.83 -0.69
C LYS A 239 5.11 -1.65 0.60
N GLU A 240 4.04 -1.50 1.36
CA GLU A 240 3.82 -2.25 2.61
C GLU A 240 3.85 -3.76 2.36
N TYR A 241 3.29 -4.22 1.23
CA TYR A 241 3.39 -5.62 0.81
C TYR A 241 4.84 -6.06 0.57
N GLU A 242 5.64 -5.29 -0.16
CA GLU A 242 7.03 -5.64 -0.43
C GLU A 242 7.89 -5.65 0.84
N GLU A 243 7.71 -4.67 1.73
CA GLU A 243 8.35 -4.60 3.04
C GLU A 243 7.95 -5.81 3.89
N TYR A 244 6.67 -6.15 3.92
CA TYR A 244 6.16 -7.33 4.62
C TYR A 244 6.82 -8.62 4.13
N ILE A 245 6.88 -8.85 2.82
CA ILE A 245 7.52 -10.05 2.25
C ILE A 245 9.02 -10.09 2.56
N HIS A 246 9.72 -8.95 2.49
CA HIS A 246 11.13 -8.85 2.86
C HIS A 246 11.35 -9.20 4.34
N ASN A 247 10.56 -8.61 5.23
CA ASN A 247 10.62 -8.86 6.66
C ASN A 247 10.29 -10.30 7.03
N VAL A 248 9.29 -10.91 6.39
CA VAL A 248 8.97 -12.35 6.56
C VAL A 248 10.13 -13.23 6.12
N ALA A 249 10.73 -12.95 4.97
CA ALA A 249 11.89 -13.71 4.50
C ALA A 249 13.10 -13.56 5.45
N HIS A 250 13.33 -12.35 5.98
CA HIS A 250 14.36 -12.10 6.97
C HIS A 250 14.10 -12.86 8.28
N ALA A 251 12.89 -12.75 8.84
CA ALA A 251 12.50 -13.43 10.07
C ALA A 251 12.59 -14.97 9.96
N GLN A 252 12.23 -15.54 8.79
CA GLN A 252 12.40 -16.96 8.52
C GLN A 252 13.88 -17.38 8.51
N ARG A 253 14.76 -16.59 7.89
CA ARG A 253 16.22 -16.85 7.89
C ARG A 253 16.83 -16.72 9.29
N SER A 254 16.33 -15.80 10.10
CA SER A 254 16.76 -15.60 11.49
C SER A 254 16.12 -16.58 12.49
N GLY A 255 15.23 -17.48 12.06
CA GLY A 255 14.57 -18.45 12.93
C GLY A 255 13.50 -17.88 13.87
N LEU A 256 13.09 -16.62 13.68
CA LEU A 256 12.06 -15.94 14.48
C LEU A 256 10.63 -16.34 14.09
N GLY A 257 10.48 -16.94 12.90
CA GLY A 257 9.18 -17.35 12.35
C GLY A 257 8.41 -16.17 11.73
N ALA A 258 7.43 -16.47 10.87
CA ALA A 258 6.67 -15.44 10.16
C ALA A 258 5.67 -14.69 11.06
N SER A 259 5.30 -15.25 12.20
CA SER A 259 4.32 -14.67 13.13
C SER A 259 4.84 -13.45 13.91
N SER A 260 6.14 -13.19 13.89
CA SER A 260 6.74 -12.01 14.54
C SER A 260 6.64 -10.74 13.70
N VAL A 261 6.22 -10.85 12.44
CA VAL A 261 6.11 -9.71 11.52
C VAL A 261 4.68 -9.18 11.55
N GLU A 262 4.54 -7.88 11.80
CA GLU A 262 3.24 -7.21 11.76
C GLU A 262 2.60 -7.33 10.37
N VAL A 263 1.31 -7.67 10.33
CA VAL A 263 0.57 -7.87 9.07
C VAL A 263 -0.05 -6.53 8.65
N PRO A 264 0.30 -6.00 7.47
CA PRO A 264 -0.30 -4.78 6.93
C PRO A 264 -1.83 -4.83 6.87
N TRP A 265 -2.48 -3.66 6.99
CA TRP A 265 -3.95 -3.55 7.03
C TRP A 265 -4.63 -4.18 5.81
N HIS A 266 -4.07 -4.01 4.61
CA HIS A 266 -4.61 -4.53 3.36
C HIS A 266 -4.41 -6.04 3.18
N LEU A 267 -3.71 -6.68 4.11
CA LEU A 267 -3.49 -8.12 4.18
C LEU A 267 -4.34 -8.81 5.26
N GLN A 268 -5.02 -8.05 6.12
CA GLN A 268 -5.84 -8.60 7.21
C GLN A 268 -7.01 -9.47 6.72
N HIS A 269 -7.48 -9.25 5.50
CA HIS A 269 -8.53 -10.06 4.86
C HIS A 269 -8.03 -11.33 4.21
N ALA A 270 -6.71 -11.44 4.02
CA ALA A 270 -6.10 -12.60 3.41
C ALA A 270 -5.73 -13.60 4.51
N ASN A 271 -5.88 -14.90 4.22
CA ASN A 271 -5.69 -15.97 5.18
C ASN A 271 -4.19 -16.22 5.44
N PHE A 272 -3.49 -15.24 6.02
CA PHE A 272 -2.05 -15.31 6.30
C PHE A 272 -1.68 -16.22 7.47
N ALA A 273 -2.65 -16.62 8.29
CA ALA A 273 -2.45 -17.55 9.40
C ALA A 273 -1.81 -18.88 8.99
N SER A 274 -1.80 -19.22 7.68
CA SER A 274 -1.26 -20.49 7.18
C SER A 274 0.23 -20.44 6.74
N PHE A 275 0.84 -19.28 6.49
CA PHE A 275 2.24 -19.24 6.00
C PHE A 275 3.26 -19.76 7.02
N GLY A 276 2.99 -19.57 8.31
CA GLY A 276 3.85 -20.08 9.38
C GLY A 276 3.75 -21.60 9.57
N HIS A 277 2.70 -22.25 9.06
CA HIS A 277 2.41 -23.67 9.33
C HIS A 277 2.61 -24.58 8.11
N GLN A 278 2.65 -24.04 6.89
CA GLN A 278 2.82 -24.87 5.68
C GLN A 278 4.24 -25.43 5.49
N HIS A 279 5.26 -24.86 6.14
CA HIS A 279 6.66 -25.32 6.04
C HIS A 279 7.26 -25.83 7.36
N VAL A 280 6.46 -25.93 8.42
CA VAL A 280 6.90 -26.67 9.60
C VAL A 280 6.65 -28.15 9.28
N PRO A 281 7.68 -28.97 8.97
CA PRO A 281 7.47 -30.41 8.89
C PRO A 281 6.74 -30.82 10.15
N SER A 282 5.66 -31.58 10.00
CA SER A 282 4.82 -32.02 11.12
C SER A 282 5.71 -32.52 12.26
N LEU A 283 5.27 -32.39 13.52
CA LEU A 283 6.03 -32.92 14.66
C LEU A 283 6.47 -34.37 14.42
N SER A 284 5.61 -35.15 13.76
CA SER A 284 5.87 -36.52 13.29
C SER A 284 7.00 -36.59 12.25
N SER A 285 7.05 -35.68 11.28
CA SER A 285 8.13 -35.61 10.27
C SER A 285 9.47 -35.15 10.88
N ARG A 286 9.44 -34.26 11.88
CA ARG A 286 10.62 -33.88 12.67
C ARG A 286 11.11 -35.03 13.56
N GLN A 287 10.21 -35.74 14.24
CA GLN A 287 10.53 -36.92 15.03
C GLN A 287 11.04 -38.08 14.17
N ALA A 288 10.44 -38.30 13.00
CA ALA A 288 10.88 -39.29 12.01
C ALA A 288 12.35 -39.07 11.62
N ARG A 289 12.71 -37.83 11.27
CA ARG A 289 14.10 -37.46 10.96
C ARG A 289 15.04 -37.63 12.14
N ARG A 290 14.61 -37.30 13.36
CA ARG A 290 15.46 -37.37 14.56
C ARG A 290 15.70 -38.80 15.04
N ASN A 291 14.72 -39.68 14.84
CA ASN A 291 14.78 -41.07 15.30
C ASN A 291 15.17 -42.06 14.18
N GLY A 292 15.32 -41.60 12.93
CA GLY A 292 15.56 -42.47 11.78
C GLY A 292 14.38 -43.38 11.43
N VAL A 293 13.18 -43.05 11.91
CA VAL A 293 11.96 -43.88 11.76
C VAL A 293 11.07 -43.26 10.69
N LEU A 294 10.51 -44.08 9.80
CA LEU A 294 9.60 -43.61 8.75
C LEU A 294 8.30 -43.04 9.35
N GLN A 295 7.75 -41.99 8.72
CA GLN A 295 6.54 -41.31 9.20
C GLN A 295 5.33 -42.27 9.31
N SER A 296 5.24 -43.25 8.41
CA SER A 296 4.21 -44.30 8.45
C SER A 296 4.29 -45.18 9.70
N GLU A 297 5.51 -45.43 10.21
CA GLU A 297 5.68 -46.26 11.40
C GLU A 297 5.36 -45.51 12.70
N LEU A 298 5.61 -44.20 12.75
CA LEU A 298 5.14 -43.37 13.87
C LEU A 298 3.61 -43.26 13.90
N ALA A 299 2.96 -43.11 12.73
CA ALA A 299 1.51 -43.08 12.63
C ALA A 299 0.88 -44.39 13.14
N ARG A 300 1.44 -45.54 12.76
CA ARG A 300 0.97 -46.87 13.21
C ARG A 300 1.11 -47.12 14.71
N ARG A 301 1.93 -46.35 15.44
CA ARG A 301 2.09 -46.49 16.91
C ARG A 301 1.07 -45.69 17.72
N TRP A 302 0.32 -44.81 17.06
CA TRP A 302 -0.63 -43.89 17.69
C TRP A 302 -2.10 -44.22 17.36
N GLU A 303 -2.33 -45.16 16.44
CA GLU A 303 -3.59 -45.89 16.28
C GLU A 303 -3.69 -46.99 17.36
#